data_AF-A0AAU3XC99-F1
#
_entry.id   AF-A0AAU3XC99-F1
#
_cell.length_a   1.000
_cell.length_b   1.000
_cell.length_c   1.000
_cell.angle_alpha   90.00
_cell.angle_beta   90.00
_cell.angle_gamma   90.00
#
_symmetry.space_group_name_H-M   'P 1'
#
loop_
_entity.id
_entity.type
_entity.pdbx_description
1 polymer ?
#
loop_
_entity_poly.entity_id
_entity_poly.type
_entity_poly.pdbx_seq_one_letter_code
_entity_poly.pdbx_strand_id
1 'polypeptide(L)'
;MLANLSEDVTDVLRRVRVCELATLSKEGRSVAWPLAYLWKPEQNEIVLSTGVAYPRKLEHIHRDDRVSLLFSDFTGSGLPSTTAPVLVQGRATAPDELHTAEGLEDFWAELFRRQPDSLHGVLSPESREMTPKGYWWRVRITVTPERVWTFSKNETGEQILERVA
;
A
#
# COMPACT_ATOMS: atom_id res chain seq x y z
N MET A 1 9.63 12.91 -5.96
CA MET A 1 10.44 12.28 -4.90
C MET A 1 10.62 10.80 -5.20
N LEU A 2 9.55 10.04 -5.42
CA LEU A 2 9.64 8.61 -5.75
C LEU A 2 10.41 8.28 -7.05
N ALA A 3 10.40 9.19 -8.05
CA ALA A 3 11.10 8.98 -9.32
C ALA A 3 12.64 8.96 -9.22
N ASN A 4 13.22 9.46 -8.13
CA ASN A 4 14.68 9.62 -7.96
C ASN A 4 15.25 8.74 -6.84
N LEU A 5 14.56 7.65 -6.50
CA LEU A 5 15.03 6.69 -5.49
C LEU A 5 16.16 5.82 -6.03
N SER A 6 16.98 5.26 -5.13
CA SER A 6 17.96 4.24 -5.52
C SER A 6 17.28 3.02 -6.15
N GLU A 7 18.06 2.24 -6.89
CA GLU A 7 17.57 1.02 -7.55
C GLU A 7 17.03 0.01 -6.54
N ASP A 8 17.71 -0.19 -5.41
CA ASP A 8 17.29 -1.11 -4.34
C ASP A 8 15.90 -0.75 -3.78
N VAL A 9 15.68 0.53 -3.47
CA VAL A 9 14.39 1.01 -2.93
C VAL A 9 13.31 0.93 -4.01
N THR A 10 13.65 1.27 -5.25
CA THR A 10 12.77 1.13 -6.41
C THR A 10 12.34 -0.31 -6.60
N ASP A 11 13.24 -1.28 -6.47
CA ASP A 11 12.94 -2.69 -6.63
C ASP A 11 12.00 -3.21 -5.54
N VAL A 12 12.15 -2.74 -4.29
CA VAL A 12 11.20 -3.03 -3.20
C VAL A 12 9.79 -2.55 -3.56
N LEU A 13 9.64 -1.27 -3.91
CA LEU A 13 8.34 -0.68 -4.28
C LEU A 13 7.76 -1.29 -5.56
N ARG A 14 8.61 -1.79 -6.46
CA ARG A 14 8.19 -2.43 -7.71
C ARG A 14 7.83 -3.90 -7.56
N ARG A 15 8.34 -4.62 -6.57
CA ARG A 15 8.20 -6.09 -6.48
C ARG A 15 7.43 -6.61 -5.27
N VAL A 16 7.45 -5.91 -4.13
CA VAL A 16 6.72 -6.33 -2.93
C VAL A 16 5.21 -6.36 -3.19
N ARG A 17 4.50 -7.40 -2.79
CA ARG A 17 3.08 -7.59 -3.19
C ARG A 17 2.10 -6.78 -2.35
N VAL A 18 2.41 -6.59 -1.07
CA VAL A 18 1.54 -5.99 -0.07
C VAL A 18 2.37 -5.07 0.81
N CYS A 19 1.80 -3.92 1.19
CA CYS A 19 2.38 -3.06 2.21
C CYS A 19 1.47 -3.02 3.43
N GLU A 20 2.03 -2.73 4.60
CA GLU A 20 1.27 -2.39 5.80
C GLU A 20 0.98 -0.89 5.82
N LEU A 21 -0.28 -0.51 5.61
CA LEU A 21 -0.74 0.86 5.80
C LEU A 21 -0.99 1.11 7.29
N ALA A 22 -0.20 1.97 7.90
CA ALA A 22 -0.45 2.51 9.23
C ALA A 22 -1.17 3.86 9.15
N THR A 23 -2.25 4.01 9.91
CA THR A 23 -2.96 5.28 10.16
C THR A 23 -3.10 5.53 11.66
N LEU A 24 -3.64 6.68 12.05
CA LEU A 24 -3.83 7.05 13.44
C LEU A 24 -5.30 6.91 13.88
N SER A 25 -5.53 6.20 14.99
CA SER A 25 -6.83 6.18 15.66
C SER A 25 -7.19 7.54 16.24
N LYS A 26 -8.42 7.71 16.72
CA LYS A 26 -8.87 8.92 17.42
C LYS A 26 -7.97 9.28 18.61
N GLU A 27 -7.39 8.29 19.29
CA GLU A 27 -6.48 8.44 20.43
C GLU A 27 -5.01 8.60 20.00
N GLY A 28 -4.73 8.73 18.70
CA GLY A 28 -3.38 8.86 18.16
C GLY A 28 -2.58 7.56 18.13
N ARG A 29 -3.22 6.40 18.32
CA ARG A 29 -2.54 5.09 18.23
C ARG A 29 -2.39 4.66 16.78
N SER A 30 -1.22 4.13 16.44
CA SER A 30 -1.01 3.52 15.13
C SER A 30 -1.85 2.25 14.98
N VAL A 31 -2.55 2.11 13.85
CA VAL A 31 -3.27 0.91 13.44
C VAL A 31 -2.85 0.56 12.02
N ALA A 32 -2.36 -0.66 11.82
CA ALA A 32 -1.82 -1.15 10.56
C ALA A 32 -2.76 -2.16 9.87
N TRP A 33 -2.80 -2.12 8.54
CA TRP A 33 -3.50 -3.10 7.72
C TRP A 33 -2.69 -3.48 6.48
N PRO A 34 -2.65 -4.78 6.12
CA PRO A 34 -2.06 -5.22 4.87
C PRO A 34 -2.95 -4.79 3.70
N LEU A 35 -2.38 -4.12 2.71
CA LEU A 35 -3.06 -3.69 1.49
C LEU A 35 -2.19 -3.90 0.25
N ALA A 36 -2.83 -4.33 -0.84
CA ALA A 36 -2.26 -4.21 -2.18
C ALA A 36 -2.18 -2.74 -2.57
N TYR A 37 -1.22 -2.42 -3.43
CA TYR A 37 -0.91 -1.06 -3.82
C TYR A 37 -0.50 -0.98 -5.29
N LEU A 38 -0.74 0.20 -5.87
CA LEU A 38 -0.25 0.63 -7.17
C LEU A 38 0.77 1.75 -6.93
N TRP A 39 2.01 1.53 -7.38
CA TRP A 39 3.09 2.52 -7.28
C TRP A 39 3.16 3.38 -8.55
N LYS A 40 3.05 4.70 -8.38
CA LYS A 40 3.01 5.69 -9.47
C LYS A 40 4.15 6.71 -9.27
N PRO A 41 5.40 6.34 -9.59
CA PRO A 41 6.58 7.14 -9.28
C PRO A 41 6.56 8.53 -9.94
N GLU A 42 6.11 8.61 -11.20
CA GLU A 42 6.05 9.86 -11.97
C GLU A 42 5.06 10.86 -11.39
N GLN A 43 3.98 10.39 -10.76
CA GLN A 43 2.99 11.23 -10.08
C GLN A 43 3.36 11.48 -8.61
N ASN A 44 4.42 10.86 -8.10
CA ASN A 44 4.74 10.83 -6.68
C ASN A 44 3.55 10.33 -5.83
N GLU A 45 2.93 9.23 -6.27
CA GLU A 45 1.75 8.65 -5.64
C GLU A 45 1.95 7.17 -5.33
N ILE A 46 1.38 6.72 -4.21
CA ILE A 46 1.09 5.31 -3.95
C ILE A 46 -0.41 5.19 -3.75
N VAL A 47 -1.06 4.43 -4.62
CA VAL A 47 -2.51 4.25 -4.65
C VAL A 47 -2.86 2.95 -3.94
N LEU A 48 -3.76 3.05 -2.97
CA LEU A 48 -4.38 1.93 -2.28
C LEU A 48 -5.88 1.95 -2.58
N SER A 49 -6.55 0.88 -2.22
CA SER A 49 -8.00 0.82 -2.31
C SER A 49 -8.57 0.01 -1.16
N THR A 50 -9.72 0.43 -0.62
CA THR A 50 -10.42 -0.30 0.44
C THR A 50 -11.90 -0.45 0.14
N GLY A 51 -12.46 -1.62 0.47
CA GLY A 51 -13.91 -1.80 0.45
C GLY A 51 -14.58 -1.01 1.59
N VAL A 52 -15.79 -0.51 1.33
CA VAL A 52 -16.62 0.20 2.33
C VAL A 52 -17.11 -0.70 3.46
N ALA A 53 -17.06 -2.02 3.28
CA ALA A 53 -17.27 -2.98 4.37
C ALA A 53 -16.18 -2.91 5.47
N TYR A 54 -15.04 -2.26 5.18
CA TYR A 54 -13.92 -2.09 6.11
C TYR A 54 -13.51 -0.61 6.25
N PRO A 55 -14.42 0.27 6.72
CA PRO A 55 -14.29 1.72 6.58
C PRO A 55 -13.33 2.35 7.59
N ARG A 56 -12.93 1.63 8.65
CA ARG A 56 -12.17 2.19 9.78
C ARG A 56 -10.92 2.98 9.36
N LYS A 57 -10.21 2.52 8.34
CA LYS A 57 -9.03 3.24 7.81
C LYS A 57 -9.38 4.55 7.11
N LEU A 58 -10.56 4.63 6.47
CA LEU A 58 -11.09 5.87 5.90
C LEU A 58 -11.42 6.87 7.01
N GLU A 59 -12.13 6.42 8.05
CA GLU A 59 -12.45 7.26 9.22
C GLU A 59 -11.18 7.81 9.90
N HIS A 60 -10.10 7.04 9.91
CA HIS A 60 -8.81 7.48 10.42
C HIS A 60 -8.20 8.56 9.50
N ILE A 61 -8.12 8.29 8.19
CA ILE A 61 -7.54 9.20 7.19
C ILE A 61 -8.31 10.53 7.13
N HIS A 62 -9.64 10.51 7.20
CA HIS A 62 -10.45 11.73 7.20
C HIS A 62 -10.22 12.60 8.43
N ARG A 63 -9.86 11.99 9.57
CA ARG A 63 -9.55 12.70 10.80
C ARG A 63 -8.10 13.21 10.82
N ASP A 64 -7.17 12.38 10.36
CA ASP A 64 -5.75 12.65 10.35
C ASP A 64 -5.14 11.99 9.11
N ASP A 65 -4.69 12.81 8.18
CA ASP A 65 -4.21 12.36 6.87
C ASP A 65 -2.80 11.74 6.92
N ARG A 66 -2.12 11.78 8.08
CA ARG A 66 -0.77 11.22 8.22
C ARG A 66 -0.81 9.70 8.18
N VAL A 67 -0.03 9.14 7.27
CA VAL A 67 0.08 7.69 7.09
C VAL A 67 1.53 7.25 6.97
N SER A 68 1.75 5.95 7.19
CA SER A 68 2.99 5.28 6.83
C SER A 68 2.70 3.97 6.09
N LEU A 69 3.54 3.64 5.11
CA LEU A 69 3.48 2.39 4.36
C LEU A 69 4.79 1.64 4.61
N LEU A 70 4.71 0.45 5.20
CA LEU A 70 5.88 -0.40 5.42
C LEU A 70 5.88 -1.56 4.41
N PHE A 71 7.01 -1.73 3.72
CA PHE A 71 7.28 -2.79 2.76
C PHE A 71 8.37 -3.69 3.35
N SER A 72 7.95 -4.72 4.10
CA SER A 72 8.87 -5.59 4.84
C SER A 72 8.65 -7.09 4.61
N ASP A 73 7.51 -7.49 4.06
CA ASP A 73 7.27 -8.89 3.67
C ASP A 73 7.61 -9.08 2.18
N PHE A 74 8.70 -9.81 1.94
CA PHE A 74 9.22 -10.08 0.61
C PHE A 74 8.64 -11.36 -0.02
N THR A 75 7.68 -12.00 0.63
CA THR A 75 7.03 -13.21 0.10
C THR A 75 6.46 -12.97 -1.30
N GLY A 76 6.80 -13.83 -2.26
CA GLY A 76 6.33 -13.75 -3.64
C GLY A 76 6.87 -12.55 -4.46
N SER A 77 7.84 -11.79 -3.93
CA SER A 77 8.47 -10.66 -4.64
C SER A 77 9.66 -11.05 -5.51
N GLY A 78 10.29 -12.19 -5.23
CA GLY A 78 11.55 -12.62 -5.87
C GLY A 78 12.77 -11.79 -5.43
N LEU A 79 12.64 -10.97 -4.40
CA LEU A 79 13.75 -10.22 -3.81
C LEU A 79 14.62 -11.12 -2.92
N PRO A 80 15.94 -10.88 -2.83
CA PRO A 80 16.82 -11.59 -1.90
C PRO A 80 16.38 -11.45 -0.44
N SER A 81 16.65 -12.45 0.39
CA SER A 81 16.38 -12.39 1.84
C SER A 81 17.18 -11.31 2.58
N THR A 82 18.24 -10.79 1.95
CA THR A 82 19.07 -9.68 2.46
C THR A 82 18.51 -8.30 2.14
N THR A 83 17.38 -8.21 1.42
CA THR A 83 16.77 -6.94 1.04
C THR A 83 16.32 -6.16 2.28
N ALA A 84 16.65 -4.88 2.32
CA ALA A 84 16.23 -3.98 3.40
C ALA A 84 14.74 -3.61 3.24
N PRO A 85 13.95 -3.60 4.33
CA PRO A 85 12.61 -3.03 4.30
C PRO A 85 12.61 -1.56 3.88
N VAL A 86 11.49 -1.09 3.35
CA VAL A 86 11.29 0.32 3.01
C VAL A 86 10.11 0.87 3.79
N LEU A 87 10.29 2.04 4.40
CA LEU A 87 9.22 2.78 5.08
C LEU A 87 8.95 4.08 4.33
N VAL A 88 7.73 4.26 3.86
CA VAL A 88 7.27 5.51 3.25
C VAL A 88 6.35 6.22 4.24
N GLN A 89 6.62 7.49 4.52
CA GLN A 89 5.74 8.36 5.31
C GLN A 89 5.17 9.44 4.41
N GLY A 90 3.89 9.78 4.58
CA GLY A 90 3.25 10.79 3.76
C GLY A 90 1.86 11.16 4.24
N ARG A 91 1.10 11.76 3.32
CA ARG A 91 -0.30 12.13 3.54
C ARG A 91 -1.22 11.39 2.61
N ALA A 92 -2.36 10.95 3.12
CA ALA A 92 -3.37 10.21 2.38
C ALA A 92 -4.58 11.11 2.09
N THR A 93 -5.08 11.02 0.86
CA THR A 93 -6.41 11.53 0.50
C THR A 93 -7.32 10.35 0.19
N ALA A 94 -8.57 10.43 0.64
CA ALA A 94 -9.58 9.41 0.39
C ALA A 94 -10.95 10.09 0.20
N PRO A 95 -11.25 10.58 -1.01
CA PRO A 95 -12.55 11.20 -1.30
C PRO A 95 -13.69 10.21 -1.03
N ASP A 96 -14.86 10.72 -0.63
CA ASP A 96 -16.09 9.92 -0.45
C ASP A 96 -16.73 9.51 -1.79
N GLU A 97 -15.89 9.14 -2.77
CA GLU A 97 -16.29 8.65 -4.07
C GLU A 97 -16.22 7.12 -4.09
N LEU A 98 -17.33 6.50 -4.49
CA LEU A 98 -17.45 5.06 -4.56
C LEU A 98 -17.14 4.56 -5.97
N HIS A 99 -16.20 3.64 -6.03
CA HIS A 99 -15.76 2.97 -7.25
C HIS A 99 -16.09 1.49 -7.20
N THR A 100 -16.07 0.86 -8.38
CA THR A 100 -16.08 -0.61 -8.50
C THR A 100 -14.79 -1.04 -9.20
N ALA A 101 -14.89 -1.65 -10.39
CA ALA A 101 -13.78 -1.71 -11.33
C ALA A 101 -13.59 -0.36 -12.03
N GLU A 102 -14.71 0.29 -12.38
CA GLU A 102 -14.73 1.62 -12.98
C GLU A 102 -14.19 2.66 -11.98
N GLY A 103 -13.22 3.46 -12.43
CA GLY A 103 -12.47 4.43 -11.63
C GLY A 103 -11.29 3.84 -10.83
N LEU A 104 -11.03 2.53 -10.93
CA LEU A 104 -9.90 1.82 -10.32
C LEU A 104 -9.19 0.88 -11.31
N GLU A 105 -9.35 1.13 -12.61
CA GLU A 105 -8.87 0.25 -13.68
C GLU A 105 -7.35 0.06 -13.62
N ASP A 106 -6.60 1.14 -13.35
CA ASP A 106 -5.14 1.11 -13.22
C ASP A 106 -4.71 0.23 -12.03
N PHE A 107 -5.40 0.37 -10.90
CA PHE A 107 -5.16 -0.41 -9.69
C PHE A 107 -5.45 -1.90 -9.93
N TRP A 108 -6.60 -2.23 -10.53
CA TRP A 108 -6.98 -3.62 -10.81
C TRP A 108 -6.06 -4.28 -11.83
N ALA A 109 -5.73 -3.57 -12.92
CA ALA A 109 -4.80 -4.07 -13.93
C ALA A 109 -3.44 -4.43 -13.31
N GLU A 110 -2.90 -3.55 -12.46
CA GLU A 110 -1.64 -3.79 -11.78
C GLU A 110 -1.73 -4.94 -10.77
N LEU A 111 -2.81 -5.01 -9.99
CA LEU A 111 -3.04 -6.09 -9.04
C LEU A 111 -3.04 -7.45 -9.76
N PHE A 112 -3.79 -7.58 -10.85
CA PHE A 112 -3.87 -8.82 -11.61
C PHE A 112 -2.57 -9.17 -12.32
N ARG A 113 -1.82 -8.17 -12.80
CA ARG A 113 -0.48 -8.38 -13.35
C ARG A 113 0.50 -8.92 -12.30
N ARG A 114 0.38 -8.45 -11.05
CA ARG A 114 1.27 -8.82 -9.94
C ARG A 114 0.86 -10.10 -9.23
N GLN A 115 -0.43 -10.41 -9.20
CA GLN A 115 -1.02 -11.53 -8.49
C GLN A 115 -2.09 -12.20 -9.37
N PRO A 116 -1.72 -12.96 -10.41
CA PRO A 116 -2.67 -13.53 -11.35
C PRO A 116 -3.73 -14.41 -10.66
N ASP A 117 -3.36 -15.14 -9.61
CA ASP A 117 -4.30 -15.98 -8.84
C ASP A 117 -5.45 -15.18 -8.20
N SER A 118 -5.25 -13.88 -7.94
CA SER A 118 -6.33 -13.01 -7.44
C SER A 118 -7.47 -12.85 -8.45
N LEU A 119 -7.24 -13.09 -9.75
CA LEU A 119 -8.30 -13.13 -10.77
C LEU A 119 -9.35 -14.18 -10.44
N HIS A 120 -8.95 -15.35 -9.96
CA HIS A 120 -9.90 -16.42 -9.62
C HIS A 120 -10.80 -16.02 -8.44
N GLY A 121 -10.24 -15.35 -7.44
CA GLY A 121 -11.00 -14.83 -6.29
C GLY A 121 -11.90 -13.63 -6.64
N VAL A 122 -11.57 -12.86 -7.69
CA VAL A 122 -12.34 -11.66 -8.09
C VAL A 122 -13.39 -11.94 -9.17
N LEU A 123 -13.09 -12.85 -10.11
CA LEU A 123 -13.91 -13.06 -11.30
C LEU A 123 -14.81 -14.30 -11.21
N SER A 124 -14.58 -15.22 -10.28
CA SER A 124 -15.45 -16.40 -10.17
C SER A 124 -16.86 -16.01 -9.68
N PRO A 125 -17.93 -16.54 -10.30
CA PRO A 125 -19.31 -16.25 -9.88
C PRO A 125 -19.56 -16.57 -8.40
N GLU A 126 -19.03 -17.71 -7.94
CA GLU A 126 -19.15 -18.16 -6.55
C GLU A 126 -18.51 -17.16 -5.57
N SER A 127 -17.28 -16.69 -5.85
CA SER A 127 -16.63 -15.70 -4.98
C SER A 127 -17.38 -14.37 -4.97
N ARG A 128 -17.97 -13.97 -6.11
CA ARG A 128 -18.77 -12.73 -6.20
C ARG A 128 -20.08 -12.81 -5.44
N GLU A 129 -20.73 -13.98 -5.43
CA GLU A 129 -21.97 -14.21 -4.67
C GLU A 129 -21.72 -14.29 -3.16
N MET A 130 -20.65 -14.96 -2.74
CA MET A 130 -20.31 -15.12 -1.32
C MET A 130 -19.74 -13.84 -0.69
N THR A 131 -19.12 -12.97 -1.50
CA THR A 131 -18.45 -11.77 -0.99
C THR A 131 -19.47 -10.63 -0.82
N PRO A 132 -19.58 -10.02 0.38
CA PRO A 132 -20.49 -8.90 0.61
C PRO A 132 -20.27 -7.76 -0.38
N LYS A 133 -21.35 -7.15 -0.88
CA LYS A 133 -21.29 -6.04 -1.87
C LYS A 133 -20.36 -4.90 -1.45
N GLY A 134 -20.31 -4.59 -0.15
CA GLY A 134 -19.43 -3.56 0.40
C GLY A 134 -17.92 -3.86 0.28
N TYR A 135 -17.51 -5.07 -0.08
CA TYR A 135 -16.13 -5.37 -0.46
C TYR A 135 -15.82 -4.86 -1.88
N TRP A 136 -16.81 -4.97 -2.78
CA TRP A 136 -16.70 -4.60 -4.20
C TRP A 136 -16.89 -3.11 -4.44
N TRP A 137 -17.65 -2.43 -3.57
CA TRP A 137 -17.68 -0.96 -3.53
C TRP A 137 -16.46 -0.47 -2.78
N ARG A 138 -15.61 0.29 -3.47
CA ARG A 138 -14.29 0.66 -2.98
C ARG A 138 -14.07 2.15 -3.03
N VAL A 139 -13.25 2.64 -2.11
CA VAL A 139 -12.73 4.00 -2.09
C VAL A 139 -11.27 3.97 -2.51
N ARG A 140 -10.86 4.90 -3.37
CA ARG A 140 -9.48 5.11 -3.77
C ARG A 140 -8.77 5.93 -2.69
N ILE A 141 -7.65 5.41 -2.19
CA ILE A 141 -6.80 6.12 -1.24
C ILE A 141 -5.50 6.47 -1.96
N THR A 142 -5.18 7.75 -2.04
CA THR A 142 -3.95 8.22 -2.69
C THR A 142 -3.00 8.76 -1.63
N VAL A 143 -1.85 8.11 -1.49
CA VAL A 143 -0.78 8.55 -0.59
C VAL A 143 0.24 9.36 -1.39
N THR A 144 0.47 10.59 -0.95
CA THR A 144 1.57 11.44 -1.44
C THR A 144 2.76 11.30 -0.47
N PRO A 145 3.87 10.67 -0.88
CA PRO A 145 5.04 10.50 -0.03
C PRO A 145 5.71 11.83 0.34
N GLU A 146 6.09 11.96 1.61
CA GLU A 146 6.85 13.08 2.18
C GLU A 146 8.28 12.66 2.59
N ARG A 147 8.47 11.41 3.02
CA ARG A 147 9.77 10.85 3.42
C ARG A 147 9.84 9.37 3.06
N VAL A 148 11.02 8.92 2.65
CA VAL A 148 11.29 7.51 2.39
C VAL A 148 12.51 7.10 3.21
N TRP A 149 12.42 5.94 3.83
CA TRP A 149 13.45 5.39 4.69
C TRP A 149 13.77 3.95 4.31
N THR A 150 15.02 3.56 4.52
CA THR A 150 15.49 2.17 4.46
C THR A 150 16.07 1.76 5.80
N PHE A 151 16.20 0.46 6.02
CA PHE A 151 16.77 -0.11 7.24
C PHE A 151 18.17 -0.67 6.93
N SER A 152 19.17 -0.18 7.63
CA SER A 152 20.53 -0.73 7.61
C SER A 152 20.83 -1.41 8.95
N LYS A 153 21.91 -2.21 8.99
CA LYS A 153 22.47 -2.73 10.25
C LYS A 153 23.83 -2.10 10.45
N ASN A 154 24.12 -1.62 11.65
CA ASN A 154 25.47 -1.21 12.00
C ASN A 154 26.37 -2.42 12.33
N GLU A 155 27.63 -2.14 12.67
CA GLU A 155 28.63 -3.15 13.02
C GLU A 155 28.21 -4.05 14.20
N THR A 156 27.34 -3.56 15.10
CA THR A 156 26.83 -4.31 16.25
C THR A 156 25.54 -5.09 15.93
N GLY A 157 25.01 -4.96 14.71
CA GLY A 157 23.78 -5.61 14.26
C GLY A 157 22.49 -4.89 14.65
N GLU A 158 22.57 -3.70 15.24
CA GLU A 158 21.42 -2.84 15.53
C GLU A 158 20.85 -2.28 14.23
N GLN A 159 19.51 -2.24 14.15
CA GLN A 159 18.82 -1.67 12.98
C GLN A 159 18.80 -0.14 13.06
N ILE A 160 19.26 0.50 12.00
CA ILE A 160 19.24 1.96 11.85
C ILE A 160 18.29 2.32 10.73
N LEU A 161 17.52 3.39 10.94
CA LEU A 161 16.64 3.95 9.93
C LEU A 161 17.37 5.09 9.19
N GLU A 162 17.53 4.94 7.88
CA GLU A 162 18.23 5.91 7.04
C GLU A 162 17.26 6.58 6.07
N ARG A 163 17.28 7.91 6.02
CA ARG A 163 16.42 8.67 5.10
C ARG A 163 17.03 8.67 3.71
N VAL A 164 16.26 8.25 2.72
CA VAL A 164 16.68 8.19 1.31
C VAL A 164 15.91 9.15 0.42
N ALA A 165 14.79 9.73 0.91
CA ALA A 165 14.08 10.84 0.27
C ALA A 165 13.22 11.62 1.29
#